data_AF-A0A3S5DC61-F1
#
_entry.id   AF-A0A3S5DC61-F1
#
_cell.length_a   1.000
_cell.length_b   1.000
_cell.length_c   1.000
_cell.angle_alpha   90.00
_cell.angle_beta   90.00
_cell.angle_gamma   90.00
#
_symmetry.space_group_name_H-M   'P 1'
#
loop_
_entity.id
_entity.type
_entity.pdbx_description
1 polymer ?
#
loop_
_entity_poly.entity_id
_entity_poly.type
_entity_poly.pdbx_seq_one_letter_code
_entity_poly.pdbx_strand_id
1 'polypeptide(L)'
;MKLKSVKRYYPDDMPFGENIQYFIDENGVDFYSAIEHFNLKYKLCIHPETKVIHSVSEDISKLYPAGFDIIETDNVPYDDIISGKYQFVDNRIIMRTYNEIELLK
;
A
#
# COMPACT_ATOMS: atom_id res chain seq x y z
N MET A 1 -5.27 0.85 -10.39
CA MET A 1 -3.88 1.31 -10.19
C MET A 1 -3.19 0.44 -9.15
N LYS A 2 -1.86 0.31 -9.24
CA LYS A 2 -1.04 -0.33 -8.19
C LYS A 2 0.36 0.26 -8.18
N LEU A 3 0.95 0.37 -6.99
CA LEU A 3 2.37 0.66 -6.77
C LEU A 3 2.93 -0.50 -5.95
N LYS A 4 4.13 -0.98 -6.28
CA LYS A 4 4.73 -2.13 -5.62
C LYS A 4 6.02 -1.80 -4.90
N SER A 5 6.23 -2.46 -3.76
CA SER A 5 7.45 -2.36 -2.95
C SER A 5 7.89 -0.90 -2.76
N VAL A 6 6.94 -0.02 -2.43
CA VAL A 6 7.18 1.43 -2.40
C VAL A 6 8.24 1.74 -1.34
N LYS A 7 9.23 2.53 -1.72
CA LYS A 7 10.35 2.92 -0.85
C LYS A 7 10.57 4.42 -0.87
N ARG A 8 11.28 4.90 0.15
CA ARG A 8 11.77 6.28 0.16
C ARG A 8 12.87 6.45 -0.88
N TYR A 9 12.90 7.61 -1.52
CA TYR A 9 13.99 8.02 -2.40
C TYR A 9 14.23 9.53 -2.30
N TYR A 10 15.28 9.99 -2.95
CA TYR A 10 15.66 11.41 -3.03
C TYR A 10 15.73 11.76 -4.52
N PRO A 11 14.72 12.47 -5.06
CA PRO A 11 14.75 12.87 -6.47
C PRO A 11 15.79 13.97 -6.69
N ASP A 12 16.30 14.06 -7.92
CA ASP A 12 17.22 15.13 -8.32
C ASP A 12 16.53 16.50 -8.36
N ASP A 13 15.27 16.52 -8.78
CA ASP A 13 14.37 17.69 -8.71
C ASP A 13 13.31 17.45 -7.63
N MET A 14 13.05 18.45 -6.79
CA MET A 14 12.18 18.34 -5.62
C MET A 14 10.88 19.11 -5.86
N PRO A 15 9.92 18.59 -6.65
CA PRO A 15 8.77 19.34 -7.14
C PRO A 15 7.82 19.82 -6.03
N PHE A 16 7.86 19.20 -4.86
CA PHE A 16 7.05 19.55 -3.70
C PHE A 16 7.86 20.24 -2.58
N GLY A 17 9.14 20.52 -2.83
CA GLY A 17 10.06 21.17 -1.90
C GLY A 17 11.03 20.22 -1.19
N GLU A 18 12.04 20.79 -0.55
CA GLU A 18 13.19 20.06 0.01
C GLU A 18 12.90 19.27 1.29
N ASN A 19 11.85 19.67 2.03
CA ASN A 19 11.48 19.05 3.30
C ASN A 19 10.38 17.98 3.15
N ILE A 20 10.16 17.50 1.93
CA ILE A 20 9.19 16.44 1.62
C ILE A 20 9.89 15.10 1.59
N GLN A 21 9.23 14.08 2.13
CA GLN A 21 9.67 12.70 2.00
C GLN A 21 9.06 12.11 0.73
N TYR A 22 9.91 11.82 -0.25
CA TYR A 22 9.47 11.27 -1.53
C TYR A 22 9.44 9.74 -1.51
N PHE A 23 8.50 9.17 -2.27
CA PHE A 23 8.32 7.73 -2.37
C PHE A 23 8.20 7.29 -3.82
N ILE A 24 8.82 6.15 -4.14
CA ILE A 24 8.86 5.58 -5.49
C ILE A 24 8.61 4.09 -5.43
N ASP A 25 7.89 3.56 -6.41
CA ASP A 25 7.67 2.12 -6.55
C ASP A 25 8.88 1.41 -7.19
N GLU A 26 8.84 0.07 -7.24
CA GLU A 26 9.90 -0.74 -7.84
C GLU A 26 10.14 -0.49 -9.35
N ASN A 27 9.17 0.13 -10.04
CA ASN A 27 9.23 0.43 -11.47
C ASN A 27 9.62 1.89 -11.74
N GLY A 28 9.89 2.69 -10.71
CA GLY A 28 10.26 4.10 -10.85
C GLY A 28 9.09 5.07 -10.89
N VAL A 29 7.87 4.65 -10.52
CA VAL A 29 6.70 5.53 -10.47
C VAL A 29 6.66 6.27 -9.14
N ASP A 30 6.72 7.62 -9.18
CA ASP A 30 6.59 8.46 -7.99
C ASP A 30 5.16 8.39 -7.41
N PHE A 31 5.07 8.26 -6.09
CA PHE A 31 3.81 8.12 -5.37
C PHE A 31 2.92 9.36 -5.53
N TYR A 32 3.47 10.56 -5.40
CA TYR A 32 2.70 11.80 -5.47
C TYR A 32 2.20 12.07 -6.88
N SER A 33 3.03 11.81 -7.89
CA SER A 33 2.60 11.87 -9.30
C SER A 33 1.52 10.82 -9.62
N ALA A 34 1.54 9.67 -8.96
CA ALA A 34 0.56 8.61 -9.19
C ALA A 34 -0.82 8.88 -8.57
N ILE A 35 -0.95 9.83 -7.63
CA ILE A 35 -2.20 10.07 -6.86
C ILE A 35 -3.42 10.23 -7.77
N GLU A 36 -3.30 11.00 -8.85
CA GLU A 36 -4.41 11.26 -9.78
C GLU A 36 -4.85 10.04 -10.59
N HIS A 37 -4.03 8.99 -10.64
CA HIS A 37 -4.35 7.75 -11.34
C HIS A 37 -5.08 6.72 -10.47
N PHE A 38 -5.28 7.02 -9.18
CA PHE A 38 -6.10 6.21 -8.29
C PHE A 38 -7.58 6.60 -8.39
N ASN A 39 -8.39 5.72 -8.98
CA ASN A 39 -9.78 5.96 -9.33
C ASN A 39 -10.79 5.13 -8.54
N LEU A 40 -10.36 4.04 -7.88
CA LEU A 40 -11.27 3.21 -7.09
C LEU A 40 -11.43 3.76 -5.68
N LYS A 41 -12.53 3.38 -5.02
CA LYS A 41 -12.93 3.98 -3.75
C LYS A 41 -11.85 3.84 -2.68
N TYR A 42 -11.39 2.63 -2.40
CA TYR A 42 -10.46 2.33 -1.32
C TYR A 42 -9.03 2.12 -1.83
N LYS A 43 -8.06 2.53 -1.02
CA LYS A 43 -6.63 2.33 -1.23
C LYS A 43 -6.07 1.60 -0.01
N LEU A 44 -5.34 0.53 -0.26
CA LEU A 44 -4.81 -0.40 0.75
C LEU A 44 -3.29 -0.32 0.78
N CYS A 45 -2.70 -0.20 1.98
CA CYS A 45 -1.30 -0.51 2.21
C CYS A 45 -1.17 -2.00 2.55
N ILE A 46 -0.43 -2.74 1.74
CA ILE A 46 -0.30 -4.20 1.83
C ILE A 46 1.17 -4.54 2.02
N HIS A 47 1.48 -5.38 3.00
CA HIS A 47 2.84 -5.86 3.20
C HIS A 47 3.29 -6.69 1.98
N PRO A 48 4.44 -6.40 1.35
CA PRO A 48 4.81 -6.97 0.07
C PRO A 48 5.03 -8.50 0.13
N GLU A 49 5.46 -9.05 1.27
CA GLU A 49 5.64 -10.51 1.42
C GLU A 49 4.41 -11.20 2.00
N THR A 50 4.02 -10.86 3.23
CA THR A 50 2.89 -11.50 3.94
C THR A 50 1.53 -11.17 3.35
N LYS A 51 1.43 -10.17 2.47
CA LYS A 51 0.18 -9.67 1.88
C LYS A 51 -0.86 -9.17 2.89
N VAL A 52 -0.47 -9.00 4.15
CA VAL A 52 -1.35 -8.47 5.21
C VAL A 52 -1.70 -7.03 4.91
N ILE A 53 -2.95 -6.65 5.17
CA ILE A 53 -3.43 -5.27 5.01
C ILE A 53 -3.13 -4.50 6.30
N HIS A 54 -2.36 -3.41 6.17
CA HIS A 54 -1.93 -2.57 7.30
C HIS A 54 -2.70 -1.26 7.41
N SER A 55 -3.21 -0.75 6.29
CA SER A 55 -3.98 0.49 6.27
C SER A 55 -4.99 0.48 5.13
N VAL A 56 -6.08 1.21 5.32
CA VAL A 56 -7.11 1.48 4.32
C VAL A 56 -7.50 2.95 4.40
N SER A 57 -7.71 3.59 3.25
CA SER A 57 -8.26 4.94 3.16
C SER A 57 -9.00 5.11 1.86
N GLU A 58 -10.04 5.95 1.83
CA GLU A 58 -10.64 6.42 0.58
C GLU A 58 -9.78 7.49 -0.11
N ASP A 59 -8.97 8.20 0.69
CA ASP A 59 -8.05 9.25 0.28
C ASP A 59 -6.60 8.74 0.37
N ILE A 60 -5.95 8.60 -0.77
CA ILE A 60 -4.58 8.07 -0.86
C ILE A 60 -3.55 8.97 -0.17
N SER A 61 -3.80 10.28 -0.09
CA SER A 61 -2.85 11.23 0.53
C SER A 61 -2.68 11.00 2.04
N LYS A 62 -3.60 10.25 2.66
CA LYS A 62 -3.55 9.87 4.08
C LYS A 62 -2.72 8.62 4.37
N LEU A 63 -2.24 7.93 3.32
CA LEU A 63 -1.46 6.71 3.48
C LEU A 63 0.03 7.04 3.65
N TYR A 64 0.70 6.27 4.52
CA TYR A 64 2.16 6.22 4.55
C TYR A 64 2.62 5.02 3.72
N PRO A 65 3.23 5.21 2.53
CA PRO A 65 3.38 4.12 1.58
C PRO A 65 4.69 3.34 1.70
N ALA A 66 5.70 3.88 2.40
CA ALA A 66 7.00 3.23 2.46
C ALA A 66 6.94 1.85 3.13
N GLY A 67 7.54 0.86 2.48
CA GLY A 67 7.57 -0.54 2.90
C GLY A 67 6.36 -1.35 2.43
N PHE A 68 5.45 -0.79 1.64
CA PHE A 68 4.20 -1.43 1.25
C PHE A 68 3.98 -1.48 -0.26
N ASP A 69 3.18 -2.44 -0.69
CA ASP A 69 2.42 -2.35 -1.93
C ASP A 69 1.20 -1.44 -1.69
N ILE A 70 0.85 -0.58 -2.65
CA ILE A 70 -0.38 0.22 -2.64
C ILE A 70 -1.30 -0.27 -3.75
N ILE A 71 -2.49 -0.73 -3.40
CA ILE A 71 -3.49 -1.24 -4.35
C ILE A 71 -4.83 -0.55 -4.09
N GLU A 72 -5.58 -0.29 -5.15
CA GLU A 72 -6.95 0.20 -5.05
C GLU A 72 -8.00 -0.88 -5.33
N THR A 73 -9.16 -0.71 -4.70
CA THR A 73 -10.33 -1.61 -4.83
C THR A 73 -11.61 -0.84 -4.49
N ASP A 74 -12.74 -1.22 -5.07
CA ASP A 74 -14.06 -0.74 -4.63
C ASP A 74 -14.65 -1.59 -3.49
N ASN A 75 -14.03 -2.72 -3.19
CA ASN A 75 -14.58 -3.73 -2.30
C ASN A 75 -13.70 -3.89 -1.06
N VAL A 76 -14.22 -3.48 0.09
CA VAL A 76 -13.69 -3.77 1.43
C VAL A 76 -14.85 -4.33 2.26
N PRO A 77 -14.98 -5.67 2.38
CA PRO A 77 -16.18 -6.29 2.94
C PRO A 77 -16.18 -6.39 4.47
N TYR A 78 -15.13 -5.92 5.14
CA TYR A 78 -14.94 -6.04 6.58
C TYR A 78 -14.62 -4.67 7.20
N ASP A 79 -15.30 -4.33 8.28
CA ASP A 79 -15.04 -3.08 9.02
C ASP A 79 -13.69 -3.13 9.77
N ASP A 80 -13.24 -4.33 10.16
CA ASP A 80 -11.99 -4.57 10.89
C ASP A 80 -10.81 -4.94 9.98
N ILE A 81 -10.79 -4.45 8.73
CA ILE A 81 -9.84 -4.87 7.69
C ILE A 81 -8.36 -4.72 8.08
N ILE A 82 -8.05 -3.75 8.95
CA ILE A 82 -6.67 -3.47 9.44
C ILE A 82 -6.30 -4.25 10.71
N SER A 83 -7.11 -5.21 11.14
CA SER A 83 -6.87 -6.03 12.35
C SER A 83 -5.67 -6.98 12.25
N GLY A 84 -5.04 -7.09 11.07
CA GLY A 84 -3.97 -8.06 10.80
C GLY A 84 -4.47 -9.47 10.46
N LYS A 85 -5.79 -9.69 10.45
CA LYS A 85 -6.44 -10.97 10.11
C LYS A 85 -6.70 -11.15 8.62
N TYR A 86 -6.44 -10.15 7.79
CA TYR A 86 -6.77 -10.18 6.37
C TYR A 86 -5.55 -9.95 5.49
N GLN A 87 -5.54 -10.64 4.35
CA GLN A 87 -4.54 -10.51 3.29
C GLN A 87 -5.21 -10.12 1.98
N PHE A 88 -4.45 -9.46 1.11
CA PHE A 88 -4.86 -9.18 -0.27
C PHE A 88 -4.10 -10.09 -1.25
N VAL A 89 -4.79 -11.07 -1.83
CA VAL A 89 -4.23 -12.10 -2.72
C VAL A 89 -5.13 -12.25 -3.94
N ASP A 90 -4.55 -12.31 -5.14
CA ASP A 90 -5.29 -12.49 -6.40
C ASP A 90 -6.50 -11.55 -6.56
N ASN A 91 -6.28 -10.26 -6.26
CA ASN A 91 -7.29 -9.20 -6.28
C ASN A 91 -8.47 -9.44 -5.32
N ARG A 92 -8.28 -10.22 -4.26
CA ARG A 92 -9.30 -10.53 -3.25
C ARG A 92 -8.78 -10.31 -1.86
N ILE A 93 -9.67 -9.85 -0.99
CA ILE A 93 -9.44 -9.81 0.45
C ILE A 93 -9.87 -11.17 1.01
N ILE A 94 -8.94 -11.87 1.66
CA ILE A 94 -9.17 -13.17 2.28
C ILE A 94 -8.71 -13.16 3.73
N MET A 95 -9.22 -14.10 4.53
CA MET A 95 -8.67 -14.35 5.86
C MET A 95 -7.22 -14.80 5.72
N ARG A 96 -6.35 -14.22 6.55
CA ARG A 96 -4.93 -14.47 6.57
C ARG A 96 -4.65 -15.93 6.87
N THR A 97 -3.78 -16.53 6.07
CA THR A 97 -3.11 -17.78 6.44
C THR A 97 -1.74 -17.45 7.01
N TYR A 98 -1.47 -17.97 8.21
CA TYR A 98 -0.16 -17.83 8.83
C TYR A 98 0.78 -18.85 8.20
N ASN A 99 1.97 -18.39 7.79
CA ASN A 99 3.02 -19.33 7.40
C ASN A 99 3.69 -19.92 8.66
N GLU A 100 4.38 -21.04 8.51
CA GLU A 100 5.00 -21.75 9.63
C GLU A 100 5.98 -20.87 10.43
N ILE A 101 6.65 -19.91 9.77
CA ILE A 101 7.61 -18.98 10.39
C ILE A 101 6.91 -18.04 11.38
N GLU A 102 5.69 -17.58 11.05
CA GLU A 102 4.89 -16.71 11.91
C GLU A 102 4.24 -17.46 13.08
N LEU A 103 4.07 -18.79 12.96
CA LEU A 103 3.53 -19.65 14.02
C LEU A 103 4.59 -20.10 15.04
N LEU A 104 5.88 -19.93 14.72
CA LEU A 104 7.02 -20.37 15.53
C LEU A 104 7.68 -19.24 16.35
N LYS A 105 7.14 -18.02 16.31
CA LYS A 105 7.58 -16.86 17.10
C LYS A 105 6.54 -16.49 18.15
#